data_AF-A0A382R2N3-F1
#
_entry.id   AF-A0A382R2N3-F1
#
_cell.length_a   1.000
_cell.length_b   1.000
_cell.length_c   1.000
_cell.angle_alpha   90.00
_cell.angle_beta   90.00
_cell.angle_gamma   90.00
#
_symmetry.space_group_name_H-M   'P 1'
#
loop_
_entity.id
_entity.type
_entity.pdbx_description
1 polymer ?
#
loop_
_entity_poly.entity_id
_entity_poly.type
_entity_poly.pdbx_seq_one_letter_code
_entity_poly.pdbx_strand_id
1 'polypeptide(L)' 'MKTLINKKLEEGKSEKQIYDYLKNQYGEWIVYDPEFDKKNLLLWTFPLILFIFGGLLIYRKVFIN' A
#
# COMPACT_ATOMS: atom_id res chain seq x y z
N MET A 1 -16.92 -13.69 -9.07
CA MET A 1 -16.29 -13.70 -7.74
C MET A 1 -17.00 -14.62 -6.74
N LYS A 2 -18.29 -14.40 -6.46
CA LYS A 2 -19.07 -15.21 -5.49
C LYS A 2 -18.97 -16.73 -5.69
N THR A 3 -19.08 -17.22 -6.93
CA THR A 3 -18.95 -18.64 -7.26
C THR A 3 -17.58 -19.24 -6.89
N LEU A 4 -16.50 -18.48 -7.07
CA LEU A 4 -15.15 -18.93 -6.73
C LEU A 4 -14.95 -19.00 -5.21
N ILE A 5 -15.51 -18.04 -4.47
CA ILE A 5 -15.49 -18.07 -3.00
C ILE A 5 -16.29 -19.26 -2.49
N ASN A 6 -17.50 -19.47 -3.01
CA ASN A 6 -18.34 -20.62 -2.66
C ASN A 6 -17.60 -21.95 -2.91
N LYS A 7 -16.96 -22.11 -4.07
CA LYS A 7 -16.17 -23.30 -4.36
C LYS A 7 -15.05 -23.52 -3.33
N LYS A 8 -14.36 -22.46 -2.89
CA LYS A 8 -13.29 -22.58 -1.89
C LYS A 8 -13.81 -22.90 -0.49
N LEU A 9 -15.01 -22.41 -0.15
CA LEU A 9 -15.69 -22.80 1.09
C LEU A 9 -16.08 -24.28 1.05
N GLU A 10 -16.58 -24.77 -0.09
CA GLU A 10 -16.87 -26.20 -0.33
C GLU A 10 -15.60 -27.06 -0.27
N GLU A 11 -14.45 -26.53 -0.70
CA GLU A 11 -13.12 -27.15 -0.54
C GLU A 11 -12.62 -27.14 0.92
N GLY A 12 -13.40 -26.63 1.88
CA GLY A 12 -13.07 -26.58 3.30
C GLY A 12 -12.01 -25.52 3.65
N LYS A 13 -11.77 -24.53 2.78
CA LYS A 13 -10.83 -23.45 3.07
C LYS A 13 -11.39 -22.52 4.14
N SER A 14 -10.52 -22.12 5.07
CA SER A 14 -10.83 -21.05 6.01
C SER A 14 -10.93 -19.70 5.30
N GLU A 15 -11.66 -18.77 5.90
CA GLU A 15 -11.82 -17.41 5.40
C GLU A 15 -10.47 -16.72 5.13
N LYS A 16 -9.49 -16.88 6.05
CA LYS A 16 -8.13 -16.36 5.88
C LYS A 16 -7.45 -16.89 4.62
N GLN A 17 -7.55 -18.20 4.36
CA GLN A 17 -6.95 -18.80 3.16
C GLN A 17 -7.61 -18.31 1.87
N ILE A 18 -8.91 -18.00 1.93
CA ILE A 18 -9.64 -17.44 0.79
C ILE A 18 -9.15 -16.01 0.53
N TYR A 19 -9.05 -15.18 1.57
CA TYR A 19 -8.50 -13.83 1.44
C TYR A 19 -7.06 -13.83 0.93
N ASP A 20 -6.19 -14.66 1.50
CA ASP A 20 -4.78 -14.78 1.06
C ASP A 20 -4.70 -15.20 -0.42
N TYR A 21 -5.54 -16.14 -0.85
CA TYR A 21 -5.63 -16.53 -2.26
C TYR A 21 -6.05 -15.36 -3.15
N LEU A 22 -7.08 -14.60 -2.73
CA LEU A 22 -7.59 -13.48 -3.51
C LEU A 22 -6.55 -12.36 -3.60
N LYS A 23 -5.90 -12.03 -2.49
CA LYS A 23 -4.79 -11.07 -2.44
C LYS A 23 -3.65 -11.50 -3.36
N ASN A 24 -3.30 -12.78 -3.39
CA ASN A 24 -2.23 -13.28 -4.26
C ASN A 24 -2.58 -13.25 -5.76
N GLN A 25 -3.85 -13.45 -6.13
CA GLN A 25 -4.27 -13.49 -7.54
C GLN A 25 -4.66 -12.14 -8.11
N TYR A 26 -5.25 -11.29 -7.28
CA TYR A 26 -5.79 -10.02 -7.71
C TYR A 26 -5.00 -8.85 -7.13
N GLY A 27 -4.39 -8.98 -5.95
CA GLY A 27 -3.66 -7.91 -5.24
C GLY A 27 -4.37 -7.50 -3.95
N GLU A 28 -3.72 -6.71 -3.09
CA GLU A 28 -4.27 -6.26 -1.79
C GLU A 28 -5.56 -5.42 -1.92
N TRP A 29 -5.73 -4.68 -3.01
CA TRP A 29 -6.94 -3.90 -3.34
C TRP A 29 -8.24 -4.71 -3.53
N ILE A 30 -8.16 -6.04 -3.60
CA ILE A 30 -9.36 -6.90 -3.77
C ILE A 30 -10.24 -6.91 -2.52
N VAL A 31 -9.66 -6.61 -1.36
CA VAL A 31 -10.38 -6.50 -0.09
C VAL A 31 -10.75 -5.05 0.18
N TYR A 32 -11.88 -4.85 0.84
CA TYR A 32 -12.36 -3.51 1.20
C TYR A 32 -11.45 -2.80 2.21
N ASP A 33 -10.86 -3.57 3.12
CA ASP A 33 -9.92 -3.09 4.14
C ASP A 33 -8.51 -3.63 3.84
N PRO A 34 -7.80 -3.04 2.86
CA PRO A 34 -6.43 -3.45 2.55
C PRO A 34 -5.51 -3.11 3.72
N GLU A 35 -4.56 -4.00 4.00
CA GLU A 35 -3.59 -3.78 5.05
C GLU A 35 -2.70 -2.57 4.72
N PHE A 36 -2.22 -1.90 5.77
CA PHE A 36 -1.36 -0.73 5.62
C PHE A 36 -0.02 -1.12 4.95
N ASP A 37 0.23 -0.62 3.73
CA ASP A 37 1.46 -0.90 3.01
C ASP A 37 2.59 0.08 3.38
N LYS A 38 3.63 -0.44 4.03
CA LYS A 38 4.85 0.30 4.38
C LYS A 38 5.59 0.87 3.15
N LYS A 39 5.46 0.22 1.98
CA LYS A 39 6.05 0.72 0.72
C LYS A 39 5.36 1.99 0.27
N ASN A 40 4.03 2.05 0.42
CA ASN A 40 3.28 3.27 0.16
C ASN A 40 3.73 4.36 1.11
N LEU A 41 3.89 4.08 2.41
CA LEU A 41 4.40 5.10 3.35
C LEU A 41 5.76 5.68 2.89
N LEU A 42 6.69 4.84 2.45
CA LEU A 42 8.00 5.28 1.92
C LEU A 42 7.88 6.16 0.66
N LEU A 43 6.98 5.82 -0.26
CA LEU A 43 6.73 6.65 -1.44
C LEU A 43 6.18 8.03 -1.07
N TRP A 44 5.34 8.10 -0.04
CA TRP A 44 4.74 9.34 0.42
C TRP A 44 5.69 10.21 1.26
N THR A 45 6.76 9.64 1.85
CA THR A 45 7.80 10.45 2.49
C THR A 45 8.72 11.14 1.48
N PHE A 46 8.82 10.63 0.25
CA PHE A 46 9.69 11.20 -0.78
C PHE A 46 9.33 12.67 -1.13
N PRO A 47 8.06 13.04 -1.37
CA PRO A 47 7.66 14.45 -1.51
C PRO A 47 8.08 15.34 -0.32
N LEU A 48 7.96 14.83 0.91
CA LEU A 48 8.35 15.58 2.11
C LEU A 48 9.87 15.81 2.17
N ILE A 49 10.65 14.78 1.82
CA ILE A 49 12.12 14.89 1.72
C ILE A 49 12.49 15.94 0.68
N LEU A 50 11.89 15.89 -0.52
CA LEU A 50 12.13 16.87 -1.57
C LEU A 50 11.75 18.29 -1.13
N PHE A 51 10.64 18.45 -0.43
CA PHE A 51 10.19 19.74 0.08
C PHE A 51 11.17 20.33 1.09
N ILE A 52 11.61 19.54 2.08
CA ILE A 52 12.59 19.97 3.07
C ILE A 52 13.92 20.31 2.38
N PHE A 53 14.40 19.44 1.49
CA PHE A 53 15.67 19.63 0.81
C PHE A 53 15.66 20.87 -0.08
N GLY A 54 14.59 21.06 -0.88
CA GLY A 54 14.39 22.26 -1.68
C GLY A 54 14.31 23.53 -0.84
N GLY A 55 13.55 23.49 0.27
CA GLY A 55 13.44 24.59 1.21
C GLY A 55 14.79 24.99 1.82
N LEU A 56 15.61 24.01 2.22
CA LEU A 56 16.96 24.25 2.75
C LEU A 56 17.88 24.91 1.72
N LEU A 57 17.82 24.48 0.45
CA LEU A 57 18.62 25.05 -0.62
C LEU A 57 18.26 26.51 -0.88
N ILE A 58 16.95 26.82 -0.91
CA ILE A 58 16.44 28.19 -1.07
C ILE A 58 16.85 29.04 0.13
N TYR A 59 16.64 28.55 1.36
CA TYR A 59 17.01 29.25 2.58
C TYR A 59 18.50 29.59 2.61
N ARG A 60 19.38 28.61 2.33
CA ARG A 60 20.82 28.84 2.24
C ARG A 60 21.16 29.91 1.22
N LYS A 61 20.54 29.88 0.03
CA LYS A 61 20.82 30.86 -1.04
C LYS A 61 20.39 32.29 -0.67
N VAL A 62 19.28 32.44 0.07
CA VAL A 62 18.69 33.75 0.36
C VAL A 62 19.30 34.42 1.60
N PHE A 63 19.67 33.63 2.61
CA PHE A 63 20.04 34.17 3.92
C PHE A 63 21.53 34.03 4.27
N ILE A 64 22.26 33.10 3.63
CA ILE A 64 23.65 32.79 3.97
C ILE A 64 24.65 33.32 2.91
N ASN A 65 24.17 33.66 1.72
CA ASN A 65 24.96 34.24 0.62
C ASN A 65 24.48 35.64 0.30
#